data_AF-A0A943JYG5-F1
#
_entry.id   AF-A0A943JYG5-F1
#
_cell.length_a   1.000
_cell.length_b   1.000
_cell.length_c   1.000
_cell.angle_alpha   90.00
_cell.angle_beta   90.00
_cell.angle_gamma   90.00
#
_symmetry.space_group_name_H-M   'P 1'
#
loop_
_entity.id
_entity.type
_entity.pdbx_description
1 polymer ?
#
loop_
_entity_poly.entity_id
_entity_poly.type
_entity_poly.pdbx_seq_one_letter_code
_entity_poly.pdbx_strand_id
1 'polypeptide(L)'
;MSSEMLKKAIANNTKKFIFENFPHIFIPPCLLAKVTKVEGSKVNLKLLDTNKNEDDNYPELANIDTDITVELDDIVVLNFLNGELEYPIIIRKLG
;
A
#
# COMPACT_ATOMS: atom_id res chain seq x y z
N MET A 1 29.54 -27.69 -8.37
CA MET A 1 28.63 -26.80 -7.62
C MET A 1 27.87 -27.67 -6.62
N SER A 2 27.87 -27.37 -5.33
CA SER A 2 27.14 -28.17 -4.34
C SER A 2 25.62 -27.99 -4.50
N SER A 3 24.84 -28.97 -4.04
CA SER A 3 23.36 -28.88 -4.03
C SER A 3 22.86 -27.60 -3.35
N GLU A 4 23.53 -27.17 -2.28
CA GLU A 4 23.19 -25.93 -1.57
C GLU A 4 23.54 -24.66 -2.35
N MET A 5 24.64 -24.66 -3.12
CA MET A 5 24.96 -23.56 -4.03
C MET A 5 23.94 -23.47 -5.18
N LEU A 6 23.49 -24.61 -5.71
CA LEU A 6 22.47 -24.65 -6.75
C LEU A 6 21.13 -24.09 -6.25
N LYS A 7 20.68 -24.52 -5.07
CA LYS A 7 19.43 -24.01 -4.45
C LYS A 7 19.49 -22.50 -4.23
N LYS A 8 20.61 -21.97 -3.73
CA LYS A 8 20.80 -20.52 -3.56
C LYS A 8 20.77 -19.76 -4.88
N ALA A 9 21.43 -20.29 -5.92
CA ALA A 9 21.43 -19.67 -7.24
C ALA A 9 20.02 -19.63 -7.85
N ILE A 10 19.27 -20.72 -7.75
CA ILE A 10 17.86 -20.78 -8.20
C ILE A 10 17.02 -19.76 -7.42
N ALA A 11 17.09 -19.76 -6.09
CA ALA A 11 16.31 -18.83 -5.27
C ALA A 11 16.61 -17.35 -5.60
N ASN A 12 17.88 -17.00 -5.80
CA ASN A 12 18.28 -15.64 -6.15
C ASN A 12 17.79 -15.24 -7.54
N ASN A 13 17.92 -16.12 -8.54
CA ASN A 13 17.43 -15.85 -9.89
C ASN A 13 15.91 -15.73 -9.93
N THR A 14 15.18 -16.58 -9.20
CA THR A 14 13.72 -16.49 -9.08
C THR A 14 13.31 -15.18 -8.43
N LYS A 15 13.95 -14.77 -7.31
CA LYS A 15 13.66 -13.47 -6.68
C LYS A 15 13.90 -12.31 -7.63
N LYS A 16 15.03 -12.33 -8.35
CA LYS A 16 15.37 -11.29 -9.34
C LYS A 16 14.34 -11.23 -10.47
N PHE A 17 13.96 -12.39 -11.03
CA PHE A 17 12.94 -12.46 -12.08
C PHE A 17 11.59 -11.92 -11.62
N ILE A 18 11.13 -12.30 -10.42
CA ILE A 18 9.87 -11.80 -9.86
C ILE A 18 9.95 -10.30 -9.63
N PHE A 19 11.07 -9.79 -9.10
CA PHE A 19 11.24 -8.35 -8.88
C PHE A 19 11.22 -7.54 -10.17
N GLU A 20 11.89 -8.04 -11.22
CA GLU A 20 11.99 -7.35 -12.51
C GLU A 20 10.69 -7.40 -13.32
N ASN A 21 9.91 -8.48 -13.22
CA ASN A 21 8.73 -8.71 -14.08
C ASN A 21 7.40 -8.55 -13.34
N PHE A 22 7.38 -8.72 -12.02
CA PHE A 22 6.18 -8.68 -11.18
C PHE A 22 6.42 -7.89 -9.88
N PRO A 23 6.89 -6.63 -9.96
CA PRO A 23 7.21 -5.83 -8.76
C PRO A 23 6.00 -5.63 -7.84
N HIS A 24 4.79 -5.62 -8.40
CA HIS A 24 3.53 -5.48 -7.66
C HIS A 24 3.25 -6.61 -6.67
N ILE A 25 3.85 -7.81 -6.82
CA ILE A 25 3.68 -8.93 -5.88
C ILE A 25 4.30 -8.60 -4.51
N PHE A 26 5.30 -7.73 -4.48
CA PHE A 26 5.98 -7.32 -3.25
C PHE A 26 5.37 -6.07 -2.60
N ILE A 27 4.47 -5.37 -3.29
CA ILE A 27 3.68 -4.30 -2.69
C ILE A 27 2.56 -4.98 -1.89
N PRO A 28 2.40 -4.68 -0.59
CA PRO A 28 1.26 -5.20 0.17
C PRO A 28 -0.03 -4.90 -0.60
N PRO A 29 -0.87 -5.91 -0.88
CA PRO A 29 -2.01 -5.76 -1.79
C PRO A 29 -3.02 -4.71 -1.31
N CYS A 30 -3.03 -4.44 -0.02
CA CYS A 30 -3.72 -3.30 0.55
C CYS A 30 -2.90 -2.72 1.70
N LEU A 31 -3.04 -1.41 1.90
CA LEU A 31 -2.45 -0.67 3.01
C LEU A 31 -3.56 -0.12 3.90
N LEU A 32 -3.20 0.20 5.12
CA LEU A 32 -4.08 0.91 6.04
C LEU A 32 -3.74 2.40 6.00
N ALA A 33 -4.74 3.25 6.12
CA ALA A 33 -4.55 4.67 6.32
C ALA A 33 -5.60 5.22 7.26
N LYS A 34 -5.26 6.31 7.93
CA LYS A 34 -6.20 7.11 8.71
C LYS A 34 -6.61 8.34 7.91
N VAL A 35 -7.89 8.68 7.95
CA VAL A 35 -8.42 9.92 7.37
C VAL A 35 -8.00 11.10 8.25
N THR A 36 -7.24 12.03 7.68
CA THR A 36 -6.74 13.22 8.40
C THR A 36 -7.50 14.49 8.02
N LYS A 37 -8.24 14.46 6.90
CA LYS A 37 -9.11 15.56 6.46
C LYS A 37 -10.24 15.04 5.59
N VAL A 38 -11.43 15.64 5.70
CA VAL A 38 -12.57 15.41 4.81
C VAL A 38 -13.08 16.75 4.28
N GLU A 39 -13.22 16.87 2.97
CA GLU A 39 -13.72 18.06 2.27
C GLU A 39 -14.61 17.63 1.09
N GLY A 40 -15.92 17.50 1.34
CA GLY A 40 -16.86 16.99 0.34
C GLY A 40 -16.59 15.53 -0.01
N SER A 41 -16.31 15.24 -1.28
CA SER A 41 -15.91 13.90 -1.76
C SER A 41 -14.39 13.67 -1.70
N LYS A 42 -13.61 14.64 -1.21
CA LYS A 42 -12.15 14.56 -1.15
C LYS A 42 -11.66 14.35 0.27
N VAL A 43 -10.63 13.53 0.41
CA VAL A 43 -10.03 13.23 1.71
C VAL A 43 -8.50 13.29 1.67
N ASN A 44 -7.90 13.57 2.82
CA ASN A 44 -6.49 13.35 3.05
C ASN A 44 -6.30 12.10 3.91
N LEU A 45 -5.22 11.37 3.65
CA LEU A 45 -4.94 10.08 4.24
C LEU A 45 -3.48 10.01 4.71
N LYS A 46 -3.28 9.53 5.92
CA LYS A 46 -1.96 9.18 6.45
C LYS A 46 -1.83 7.67 6.52
N LEU A 47 -0.86 7.09 5.81
CA LEU A 47 -0.62 5.64 5.84
C LEU A 47 -0.28 5.17 7.26
N LEU A 48 -0.69 3.95 7.58
CA LEU A 48 -0.41 3.29 8.85
C LEU A 48 0.55 2.12 8.65
N ASP A 49 1.42 1.92 9.64
CA ASP A 49 2.29 0.76 9.73
C ASP A 49 1.51 -0.52 10.09
N THR A 50 2.23 -1.65 10.17
CA THR A 50 1.65 -2.95 10.57
C THR A 50 1.06 -2.97 11.99
N ASN A 51 1.44 -2.00 12.84
CA ASN A 51 0.95 -1.86 14.21
C ASN A 51 -0.20 -0.83 14.31
N LYS A 52 -0.66 -0.28 13.18
CA LYS A 52 -1.67 0.78 13.06
C LYS A 52 -1.24 2.14 13.61
N ASN A 53 0.06 2.39 13.73
CA ASN A 53 0.59 3.73 13.99
C ASN A 53 0.76 4.49 12.68
N GLU A 54 0.74 5.82 12.71
CA GLU A 54 1.07 6.62 11.53
C GLU A 54 2.47 6.28 11.03
N ASP A 55 2.59 6.00 9.72
CA ASP A 55 3.86 5.68 9.09
C ASP A 55 4.51 6.98 8.59
N ASP A 56 5.54 7.43 9.30
CA ASP A 56 6.30 8.64 8.98
C ASP A 56 7.20 8.49 7.76
N ASN A 57 7.40 7.27 7.25
CA ASN A 57 8.17 7.05 6.02
C ASN A 57 7.42 7.50 4.77
N TYR A 58 6.10 7.71 4.88
CA TYR A 58 5.26 8.14 3.76
C TYR A 58 4.65 9.51 4.02
N PRO A 59 4.61 10.37 2.97
CA PRO A 59 3.90 11.63 3.04
C PRO A 59 2.40 11.41 3.18
N GLU A 60 1.69 12.44 3.61
CA GLU A 60 0.23 12.45 3.55
C GLU A 60 -0.24 12.42 2.09
N LEU A 61 -1.21 11.58 1.79
CA LEU A 61 -1.89 11.51 0.50
C LEU A 61 -3.05 12.50 0.52
N ALA A 62 -2.97 13.56 -0.28
CA ALA A 62 -3.93 14.66 -0.23
C ALA A 62 -4.91 14.64 -1.41
N ASN A 63 -6.13 15.17 -1.17
CA ASN A 63 -7.16 15.39 -2.20
C ASN A 63 -7.60 14.10 -2.92
N ILE A 64 -7.67 12.98 -2.21
CA ILE A 64 -8.10 11.70 -2.78
C ILE A 64 -9.61 11.70 -2.92
N ASP A 65 -10.11 11.55 -4.14
CA ASP A 65 -11.52 11.40 -4.42
C ASP A 65 -12.03 10.03 -3.94
N THR A 66 -13.16 10.03 -3.25
CA THR A 66 -13.80 8.82 -2.72
C THR A 66 -15.32 8.89 -2.87
N ASP A 67 -15.90 7.77 -3.30
CA ASP A 67 -17.35 7.56 -3.35
C ASP A 67 -17.87 6.93 -2.03
N ILE A 68 -16.97 6.59 -1.11
CA ILE A 68 -17.29 5.99 0.18
C ILE A 68 -17.39 7.09 1.24
N THR A 69 -18.47 7.07 2.02
CA THR A 69 -18.64 7.94 3.18
C THR A 69 -17.62 7.60 4.26
N VAL A 70 -16.78 8.57 4.61
CA VAL A 70 -15.77 8.48 5.67
C VAL A 70 -15.75 9.78 6.47
N GLU A 71 -15.29 9.68 7.71
CA GLU A 71 -15.18 10.77 8.67
C GLU A 71 -13.72 10.94 9.11
N LEU A 72 -13.43 12.07 9.76
CA LEU A 72 -12.12 12.30 10.37
C LEU A 72 -11.78 11.15 11.34
N ASP A 73 -10.51 10.75 11.36
CA ASP A 73 -9.96 9.65 12.16
C ASP A 73 -10.42 8.23 11.78
N ASP A 74 -11.27 8.07 10.77
CA ASP A 74 -11.59 6.74 10.24
C ASP A 74 -10.35 6.02 9.72
N ILE A 75 -10.27 4.72 9.98
CA ILE A 75 -9.26 3.86 9.36
C ILE A 75 -9.85 3.25 8.10
N VAL A 76 -9.14 3.38 6.98
CA VAL A 76 -9.54 2.86 5.68
C VAL A 76 -8.51 1.87 5.14
N VAL A 77 -8.98 0.99 4.28
CA VAL A 77 -8.15 0.10 3.46
C VAL A 77 -7.96 0.75 2.10
N LEU A 78 -6.69 0.94 1.70
CA LEU A 78 -6.29 1.51 0.43
C LEU A 78 -5.63 0.47 -0.46
N ASN A 79 -5.72 0.70 -1.76
CA ASN A 79 -4.84 0.06 -2.74
C ASN A 79 -4.37 1.11 -3.74
N PHE A 80 -3.26 0.84 -4.41
CA PHE A 80 -2.70 1.70 -5.46
C PHE A 80 -2.95 1.05 -6.80
N LEU A 81 -3.58 1.78 -7.72
CA LEU A 81 -3.82 1.27 -9.06
C LEU A 81 -2.47 0.96 -9.72
N ASN A 82 -2.28 -0.28 -10.16
CA ASN A 82 -1.02 -0.79 -10.71
C ASN A 82 0.22 -0.62 -9.78
N GLY A 83 0.01 -0.39 -8.48
CA GLY A 83 1.09 -0.12 -7.53
C GLY A 83 1.65 1.32 -7.61
N GLU A 84 0.98 2.22 -8.33
CA GLU A 84 1.39 3.62 -8.46
C GLU A 84 0.83 4.48 -7.31
N LEU A 85 1.73 5.11 -6.53
CA LEU A 85 1.37 5.94 -5.37
C LEU A 85 0.45 7.13 -5.71
N GLU A 86 0.46 7.58 -6.96
CA GLU A 86 -0.34 8.69 -7.46
C GLU A 86 -1.83 8.34 -7.62
N TYR A 87 -2.17 7.05 -7.62
CA TYR A 87 -3.53 6.56 -7.83
C TYR A 87 -4.03 5.69 -6.66
N PRO A 88 -4.15 6.25 -5.43
CA PRO A 88 -4.76 5.54 -4.31
C PRO A 88 -6.27 5.41 -4.52
N ILE A 89 -6.79 4.24 -4.19
CA ILE A 89 -8.22 3.92 -4.21
C ILE A 89 -8.61 3.44 -2.82
N ILE A 90 -9.61 4.10 -2.23
CA ILE A 90 -10.23 3.64 -0.99
C ILE A 90 -11.13 2.45 -1.30
N ILE A 91 -10.79 1.29 -0.76
CA ILE A 91 -11.57 0.06 -0.97
C ILE A 91 -12.73 0.00 0.02
N ARG A 92 -12.46 0.28 1.29
CA ARG A 92 -13.46 0.27 2.37
C ARG A 92 -12.98 0.99 3.61
N LYS A 93 -13.93 1.45 4.41
CA LYS A 93 -13.74 1.82 5.81
C LYS A 93 -13.62 0.56 6.69
N LEU A 94 -12.73 0.59 7.68
CA LEU A 94 -12.71 -0.34 8.80
C LEU A 94 -13.55 0.26 9.93
N GLY A 95 -14.44 -0.58 10.49
CA GLY A 95 -15.36 -0.18 11.56
C GLY A 95 -14.66 0.26 12.83
#